data_AF-A0A3C0YAE7-F1
#
_entry.id   AF-A0A3C0YAE7-F1
#
_cell.length_a   1.000
_cell.length_b   1.000
_cell.length_c   1.000
_cell.angle_alpha   90.00
_cell.angle_beta   90.00
_cell.angle_gamma   90.00
#
_symmetry.space_group_name_H-M   'P 1'
#
loop_
_entity.id
_entity.type
_entity.pdbx_description
1 polymer ?
#
loop_
_entity_poly.entity_id
_entity_poly.type
_entity_poly.pdbx_seq_one_letter_code
_entity_poly.pdbx_strand_id
1 'polypeptide(L)'
;MHGTTTSAVEVTHVSKHGFWLLLDDEELFVPFEQFPWFKKASIDQLTDVLWPTPDHLYWPQLDADLSVESIRDPSAFPLVSKAASQ
;
A
#
# COMPACT_ATOMS: atom_id res chain seq x y z
N MET A 1 -10.63 28.36 -1.68
CA MET A 1 -9.55 27.44 -2.11
C MET A 1 -8.76 27.10 -0.86
N HIS A 2 -9.20 26.09 -0.11
CA HIS A 2 -8.48 25.66 1.10
C HIS A 2 -7.61 24.49 0.68
N GLY A 3 -6.29 24.66 0.83
CA GLY A 3 -5.34 23.57 0.70
C GLY A 3 -5.75 22.51 1.70
N THR A 4 -6.30 21.42 1.20
CA THR A 4 -6.50 20.20 1.96
C THR A 4 -5.13 19.83 2.51
N THR A 5 -4.99 19.90 3.83
CA THR A 5 -4.04 19.07 4.58
C THR A 5 -4.31 17.65 4.11
N THR A 6 -3.60 17.23 3.05
CA THR A 6 -3.58 15.84 2.61
C THR A 6 -3.00 15.10 3.78
N SER A 7 -3.85 14.40 4.53
CA SER A 7 -3.41 13.57 5.64
C SER A 7 -2.25 12.72 5.12
N ALA A 8 -1.08 12.91 5.74
CA ALA A 8 0.21 12.64 5.13
C ALA A 8 0.46 11.13 5.08
N VAL A 9 -0.01 10.49 4.00
CA VAL A 9 0.49 9.17 3.65
C VAL A 9 1.88 9.36 3.03
N GLU A 10 2.89 8.79 3.65
CA GLU A 10 4.27 8.93 3.18
C GLU A 10 4.98 7.57 3.17
N VAL A 11 5.72 7.29 2.09
CA VAL A 11 6.58 6.09 2.06
C VAL A 11 7.88 6.41 2.81
N THR A 12 8.08 5.80 3.97
CA THR A 12 9.26 6.07 4.81
C THR A 12 10.47 5.25 4.40
N HIS A 13 10.27 4.02 3.91
CA HIS A 13 11.36 3.13 3.57
C HIS A 13 10.94 2.12 2.50
N VAL A 14 11.80 1.89 1.49
CA VAL A 14 11.59 0.86 0.46
C VAL A 14 12.73 -0.15 0.50
N SER A 15 12.38 -1.43 0.55
CA SER A 15 13.33 -2.54 0.60
C SER A 15 13.00 -3.59 -0.46
N LYS A 16 13.90 -4.57 -0.65
CA LYS A 16 13.66 -5.68 -1.59
C LYS A 16 12.47 -6.59 -1.23
N HIS A 17 12.01 -6.55 0.02
CA HIS A 17 10.92 -7.39 0.52
C HIS A 17 9.56 -6.66 0.53
N GLY A 18 9.56 -5.33 0.45
CA GLY A 18 8.38 -4.51 0.68
C GLY A 18 8.76 -3.09 1.04
N PHE A 19 7.76 -2.28 1.38
CA PHE A 19 7.94 -0.88 1.75
C PHE A 19 7.11 -0.53 2.99
N TRP A 20 7.51 0.54 3.66
CA TRP A 20 6.86 1.09 4.82
C TRP A 20 6.09 2.35 4.44
N LEU A 21 4.87 2.44 4.95
CA LEU A 21 3.99 3.58 4.82
C LEU A 21 3.74 4.17 6.19
N LEU A 22 3.97 5.47 6.35
CA LEU A 22 3.51 6.22 7.50
C LEU A 22 2.13 6.79 7.15
N LEU A 23 1.11 6.35 7.88
CA LEU A 23 -0.25 6.86 7.82
C LEU A 23 -0.54 7.59 9.12
N ASP A 24 -0.65 8.93 9.04
CA ASP A 24 -0.83 9.79 10.20
C ASP A 24 0.36 9.71 11.17
N ASP A 25 0.34 8.78 12.13
CA ASP A 25 1.43 8.49 13.07
C ASP A 25 1.72 6.97 13.16
N GLU A 26 1.12 6.16 12.26
CA GLU A 26 1.25 4.71 12.24
C GLU A 26 2.08 4.22 11.06
N GLU A 27 3.14 3.45 11.35
CA GLU A 27 3.96 2.81 10.32
C GLU A 27 3.41 1.42 9.97
N LEU A 28 3.04 1.24 8.71
CA LEU A 28 2.54 0.01 8.14
C LEU A 28 3.50 -0.58 7.12
N PHE A 29 3.86 -1.85 7.32
CA PHE A 29 4.73 -2.57 6.40
C PHE A 29 3.92 -3.31 5.34
N VAL A 30 4.15 -2.99 4.07
CA VAL A 30 3.54 -3.62 2.89
C VAL A 30 4.52 -4.62 2.27
N PRO A 31 4.37 -5.94 2.52
CA PRO A 31 5.24 -6.97 1.96
C PRO A 31 4.92 -7.25 0.48
N PHE A 32 5.95 -7.20 -0.37
CA PHE A 32 5.83 -7.60 -1.79
C PHE A 32 5.50 -9.08 -1.99
N GLU A 33 5.67 -9.93 -0.98
CA GLU A 33 5.23 -11.32 -1.05
C GLU A 33 3.70 -11.44 -1.14
N GLN A 34 2.98 -10.52 -0.50
CA GLN A 34 1.52 -10.47 -0.56
C GLN A 34 1.03 -9.58 -1.70
N PHE A 35 1.78 -8.52 -1.99
CA PHE A 35 1.44 -7.52 -3.01
C PHE A 35 2.53 -7.45 -4.09
N PRO A 36 2.69 -8.49 -4.93
CA PRO A 36 3.82 -8.61 -5.87
C PRO A 36 3.80 -7.58 -6.99
N TRP A 37 2.67 -6.91 -7.24
CA TRP A 37 2.58 -5.84 -8.24
C TRP A 37 3.43 -4.61 -7.86
N PHE A 38 3.60 -4.32 -6.57
CA PHE A 38 4.50 -3.24 -6.13
C PHE A 38 5.97 -3.58 -6.28
N LYS A 39 6.34 -4.87 -6.43
CA LYS A 39 7.74 -5.30 -6.58
C LYS A 39 8.42 -4.70 -7.81
N LYS A 40 7.65 -4.32 -8.84
CA LYS A 40 8.14 -3.68 -10.07
C LYS A 40 7.82 -2.19 -10.12
N ALA A 41 7.16 -1.64 -9.11
CA ALA A 41 6.86 -0.22 -9.05
C ALA A 41 8.14 0.59 -8.82
N SER A 42 8.24 1.74 -9.47
CA SER A 42 9.30 2.71 -9.22
C SER A 42 9.04 3.48 -7.93
N ILE A 43 10.09 4.08 -7.34
CA ILE A 43 9.93 4.88 -6.10
C ILE A 43 8.91 5.99 -6.29
N ASP A 44 8.96 6.70 -7.42
CA ASP A 44 8.00 7.74 -7.81
C ASP A 44 6.55 7.23 -7.76
N GLN A 45 6.30 6.06 -8.35
CA GLN A 45 5.00 5.43 -8.34
C GLN A 45 4.57 4.99 -6.95
N LEU A 46 5.48 4.49 -6.10
CA LEU A 46 5.17 4.10 -4.72
C LEU A 46 4.84 5.32 -3.85
N THR A 47 5.53 6.43 -4.06
CA THR A 47 5.30 7.68 -3.34
C THR A 47 4.06 8.43 -3.81
N ASP A 48 3.60 8.18 -5.04
CA ASP A 48 2.35 8.73 -5.59
C ASP A 48 1.13 7.95 -5.09
N VAL A 49 0.93 7.99 -3.77
CA VAL A 49 -0.18 7.32 -3.08
C VAL A 49 -1.25 8.34 -2.68
N LEU A 50 -2.50 7.99 -2.97
CA LEU A 50 -3.67 8.74 -2.58
C LEU A 50 -4.35 8.04 -1.41
N TRP A 51 -4.75 8.81 -0.41
CA TRP A 51 -5.52 8.34 0.74
C TRP A 51 -6.92 8.96 0.74
N PRO A 52 -7.81 8.53 -0.17
CA PRO A 52 -9.15 9.11 -0.30
C PRO A 52 -10.05 8.79 0.90
N THR A 53 -9.82 7.66 1.56
CA THR A 53 -10.59 7.22 2.72
C THR A 53 -9.66 6.63 3.77
N PRO A 54 -9.97 6.73 5.07
CA PRO A 54 -9.08 6.26 6.14
C PRO A 54 -8.72 4.77 6.02
N ASP A 55 -9.56 3.97 5.38
CA ASP A 55 -9.36 2.53 5.23
C ASP A 55 -8.74 2.13 3.88
N HIS A 56 -8.76 2.98 2.85
CA HIS A 56 -8.25 2.62 1.52
C HIS A 56 -7.20 3.59 0.98
N LEU A 57 -6.13 3.01 0.48
CA LEU A 57 -5.04 3.63 -0.25
C LEU A 57 -5.18 3.32 -1.74
N TYR A 58 -4.82 4.28 -2.59
CA TYR A 58 -4.90 4.12 -4.03
C TYR A 58 -3.66 4.69 -4.71
N TRP A 59 -3.04 3.90 -5.57
CA TRP A 59 -1.92 4.29 -6.41
C TRP A 59 -2.39 4.50 -7.85
N PRO A 60 -2.70 5.75 -8.26
CA PRO A 60 -3.20 6.03 -9.60
C PRO A 60 -2.21 5.64 -10.71
N GLN A 61 -0.90 5.72 -10.47
CA GLN A 61 0.12 5.32 -11.45
C GLN A 61 0.19 3.81 -11.67
N LEU A 62 -0.19 3.03 -10.66
CA LEU A 62 -0.14 1.57 -10.68
C LEU A 62 -1.51 0.95 -10.95
N ASP A 63 -2.57 1.77 -10.89
CA ASP A 63 -3.97 1.35 -10.86
C ASP A 63 -4.20 0.26 -9.79
N ALA A 64 -3.59 0.46 -8.62
CA ALA A 64 -3.63 -0.48 -7.51
C ALA A 64 -4.29 0.17 -6.29
N ASP A 65 -5.30 -0.49 -5.75
CA ASP A 65 -5.89 -0.14 -4.45
C ASP A 65 -5.40 -1.10 -3.37
N LEU A 66 -5.34 -0.61 -2.13
CA LEU A 66 -4.94 -1.40 -0.98
C LEU A 66 -5.66 -0.95 0.28
N SER A 67 -6.29 -1.88 0.98
CA SER A 67 -6.95 -1.58 2.25
C SER A 67 -5.96 -1.61 3.41
N VAL A 68 -6.03 -0.62 4.28
CA VAL A 68 -5.24 -0.50 5.52
C VAL A 68 -5.44 -1.73 6.39
N GLU A 69 -6.69 -2.22 6.48
CA GLU A 69 -7.04 -3.48 7.15
C GLU A 69 -6.30 -4.70 6.58
N SER A 70 -6.05 -4.77 5.26
CA SER A 70 -5.27 -5.85 4.64
C SER A 70 -3.78 -5.79 4.98
N ILE A 71 -3.24 -4.60 5.29
CA ILE A 71 -1.85 -4.46 5.77
C ILE A 71 -1.76 -4.87 7.24
N ARG A 72 -2.74 -4.43 8.05
CA ARG A 72 -2.79 -4.72 9.50
C ARG A 72 -3.08 -6.18 9.79
N ASP A 73 -4.03 -6.77 9.07
CA ASP A 73 -4.40 -8.17 9.17
C ASP A 73 -4.32 -8.87 7.79
N PRO A 74 -3.10 -9.24 7.36
CA PRO A 74 -2.92 -9.98 6.12
C PRO A 74 -3.52 -11.40 6.15
N SER A 75 -3.83 -11.93 7.33
CA SER A 75 -4.43 -13.26 7.47
C SER A 75 -5.94 -13.25 7.19
N ALA A 76 -6.62 -12.13 7.42
CA ALA A 76 -8.02 -11.91 7.11
C ALA A 76 -8.27 -11.75 5.61
N PHE A 77 -7.27 -11.27 4.86
CA PHE A 77 -7.34 -11.04 3.42
C PHE A 77 -6.29 -11.84 2.66
N PRO A 78 -6.46 -13.17 2.50
CA PRO A 78 -5.57 -13.96 1.64
C PRO A 78 -5.78 -13.56 0.17
N LEU A 79 -5.06 -12.54 -0.28
CA LEU A 79 -5.02 -12.08 -1.68
C LEU A 79 -4.32 -13.08 -2.60
N VAL A 80 -3.67 -14.09 -2.03
CA VAL A 80 -3.34 -15.31 -2.73
C VAL A 80 -4.62 -16.13 -2.85
N SER A 81 -5.40 -15.84 -3.90
CA SER A 81 -6.23 -16.89 -4.49
C SER A 81 -5.29 -18.05 -4.73
N LYS A 82 -5.39 -19.08 -3.89
CA LYS A 82 -4.66 -20.34 -4.03
C LYS A 82 -5.07 -20.86 -5.40
N ALA A 83 -4.31 -20.50 -6.44
CA ALA A 83 -4.43 -21.12 -7.74
C ALA A 83 -4.31 -22.60 -7.44
N ALA A 84 -5.42 -23.31 -7.62
CA ALA A 84 -5.52 -24.72 -7.35
C ALA A 84 -4.32 -25.38 -8.02
N SER A 85 -3.41 -25.88 -7.20
CA SER A 85 -2.36 -26.77 -7.64
C SER A 85 -3.07 -27.94 -8.33
N GLN A 86 -2.78 -28.13 -9.61
CA GLN A 86 -3.03 -29.40 -10.28
C GLN A 86 -1.69 -30.06 -10.55
#